data_AF-A0A524A2T7-F1
#
_entry.id   AF-A0A524A2T7-F1
#
_cell.length_a   1.000
_cell.length_b   1.000
_cell.length_c   1.000
_cell.angle_alpha   90.00
_cell.angle_beta   90.00
_cell.angle_gamma   90.00
#
_symmetry.space_group_name_H-M   'P 1'
#
loop_
_entity.id
_entity.type
_entity.pdbx_description
1 polymer ?
#
loop_
_entity_poly.entity_id
_entity_poly.type
_entity_poly.pdbx_seq_one_letter_code
_entity_poly.pdbx_strand_id
1 'polypeptide(L)'
;MARYEHLPIFREAYDLSVHIEKIVRHFSRYHKYTLGTDLRNKSRKILEKIIEANNARDRAAHLLELRQEMESFKVLARLCHESGGFASTRSYLHVAERITNIARQNEGWLKKTQGKSRRRRKPEQGDGTKRSAAQPSQLGLGLAPQSHKP
;
A
#
# COMPACT_ATOMS: atom_id res chain seq x y z
N MET A 1 -15.19 12.70 -6.50
CA MET A 1 -13.88 12.41 -5.87
C MET A 1 -13.91 12.94 -4.44
N ALA A 2 -13.31 12.23 -3.48
CA ALA A 2 -13.27 12.70 -2.09
C ALA A 2 -12.24 13.83 -1.94
N ARG A 3 -12.60 14.92 -1.25
CA ARG A 3 -11.68 16.03 -0.94
C ARG A 3 -10.52 15.49 -0.11
N TYR A 4 -9.30 15.55 -0.66
CA TYR A 4 -8.10 15.02 -0.01
C TYR A 4 -7.65 15.86 1.20
N GLU A 5 -8.08 17.13 1.26
CA GLU A 5 -7.74 18.08 2.32
C GLU A 5 -8.16 17.61 3.72
N HIS A 6 -9.18 16.74 3.82
CA HIS A 6 -9.64 16.18 5.08
C HIS A 6 -8.91 14.90 5.49
N LEU A 7 -8.03 14.35 4.65
CA LEU A 7 -7.33 13.10 4.92
C LEU A 7 -6.21 13.35 5.95
N PRO A 8 -6.18 12.64 7.10
CA PRO A 8 -5.14 12.83 8.11
C PRO A 8 -3.71 12.67 7.56
N ILE A 9 -3.49 11.71 6.66
CA ILE A 9 -2.19 11.47 6.01
C ILE A 9 -1.74 12.66 5.15
N PHE A 10 -2.70 13.31 4.46
CA PHE A 10 -2.39 14.46 3.62
C PHE A 10 -2.00 15.66 4.48
N ARG A 11 -2.76 15.93 5.55
CA ARG A 11 -2.45 17.00 6.50
C ARG A 11 -1.07 16.82 7.14
N GLU A 12 -0.75 15.63 7.63
CA GLU A 12 0.56 15.36 8.23
C GLU A 12 1.71 15.53 7.22
N ALA A 13 1.53 15.06 5.99
CA ALA A 13 2.50 15.23 4.91
C ALA A 13 2.67 16.72 4.53
N TYR A 14 1.58 17.49 4.54
CA TYR A 14 1.62 18.92 4.23
C TYR A 14 2.40 19.68 5.30
N ASP A 15 2.09 19.40 6.58
CA ASP A 15 2.79 20.01 7.69
C ASP A 15 4.28 19.61 7.72
N LEU A 16 4.61 18.38 7.30
CA LEU A 16 6.01 17.96 7.09
C LEU A 16 6.67 18.79 5.98
N SER A 17 6.05 18.94 4.81
CA SER A 17 6.60 19.73 3.69
C SER A 17 6.85 21.19 4.09
N VAL A 18 5.91 21.82 4.78
CA VAL A 18 6.10 23.18 5.32
C VAL A 18 7.26 23.23 6.32
N HIS A 19 7.40 22.20 7.17
CA HIS A 19 8.50 22.13 8.11
C HIS A 19 9.86 21.97 7.40
N ILE A 20 9.93 21.19 6.31
CA ILE A 20 11.14 21.06 5.48
C ILE A 20 11.52 22.40 4.87
N GLU A 21 10.58 23.19 4.34
CA GLU A 21 10.89 24.54 3.84
C GLU A 21 11.55 25.41 4.91
N LYS A 22 11.02 25.35 6.14
CA LYS A 22 11.55 26.08 7.30
C LYS A 22 12.90 25.57 7.78
N ILE A 23 13.23 24.30 7.60
CA ILE A 23 14.56 23.77 7.95
C ILE A 23 15.58 24.14 6.87
N VAL A 24 15.26 23.88 5.60
CA VAL A 24 16.22 24.03 4.50
C VAL A 24 16.60 25.49 4.27
N ARG A 25 15.75 26.47 4.63
CA ARG A 25 16.14 27.90 4.61
C ARG A 25 17.39 28.18 5.47
N HIS A 26 17.64 27.37 6.51
CA HIS A 26 18.77 27.53 7.43
C HIS A 26 19.96 26.65 7.09
N PHE A 27 19.87 25.81 6.04
CA PHE A 27 21.04 25.07 5.54
C PHE A 27 22.15 26.04 5.11
N SER A 28 23.41 25.62 5.28
CA SER A 28 24.54 26.32 4.69
C SER A 28 24.39 26.40 3.17
N ARG A 29 24.98 27.40 2.53
CA ARG A 29 24.92 27.57 1.07
C ARG A 29 25.36 26.29 0.33
N TYR A 30 26.36 25.61 0.87
CA TYR A 30 26.94 24.38 0.32
C TYR A 30 25.90 23.24 0.20
N HIS A 31 25.06 23.03 1.22
CA HIS A 31 24.03 21.98 1.19
C HIS A 31 22.67 22.44 0.66
N LYS A 32 22.36 23.74 0.78
CA LYS A 32 21.01 24.29 0.50
C LYS A 32 20.55 24.05 -0.93
N TYR A 33 21.44 24.20 -1.90
CA TYR A 33 21.10 24.15 -3.33
C TYR A 33 21.22 22.75 -3.95
N THR A 34 21.79 21.80 -3.22
CA THR A 34 21.87 20.38 -3.61
C THR A 34 20.90 19.57 -2.76
N LEU A 35 21.37 19.01 -1.64
CA LEU A 35 20.59 18.18 -0.71
C LEU A 35 19.31 18.86 -0.22
N GLY A 36 19.37 20.17 0.03
CA GLY A 36 18.21 20.95 0.44
C GLY A 36 17.12 21.03 -0.63
N THR A 37 17.50 21.17 -1.90
CA THR A 37 16.57 21.17 -3.04
C THR A 37 15.92 19.79 -3.18
N ASP A 38 16.72 18.73 -3.13
CA ASP A 38 16.22 17.36 -3.23
C ASP A 38 15.25 17.02 -2.09
N LEU A 39 15.54 17.48 -0.87
CA LEU A 39 14.70 17.22 0.30
C LEU A 39 13.34 17.88 0.17
N ARG A 40 13.29 19.13 -0.32
CA ARG A 40 12.04 19.83 -0.64
C ARG A 40 11.27 19.09 -1.73
N ASN A 41 11.94 18.70 -2.81
CA ASN A 41 11.32 18.02 -3.94
C ASN A 41 10.70 16.69 -3.52
N LYS A 42 11.40 15.88 -2.71
CA LYS A 42 10.84 14.63 -2.17
C LYS A 42 9.64 14.88 -1.24
N SER A 43 9.67 15.93 -0.41
CA SER A 43 8.51 16.27 0.44
C SER A 43 7.26 16.60 -0.39
N ARG A 44 7.42 17.35 -1.49
CA ARG A 44 6.33 17.63 -2.44
C ARG A 44 5.88 16.38 -3.17
N LYS A 45 6.82 15.50 -3.55
CA LYS A 45 6.50 14.25 -4.24
C LYS A 45 5.62 13.32 -3.40
N ILE A 46 5.84 13.27 -2.10
CA ILE A 46 4.98 12.53 -1.16
C ILE A 46 3.54 13.07 -1.21
N LEU A 47 3.35 14.40 -1.23
CA LEU A 47 2.02 15.01 -1.36
C LEU A 47 1.34 14.62 -2.68
N GLU A 48 2.06 14.73 -3.80
CA GLU A 48 1.56 14.31 -5.11
C GLU A 48 1.10 12.86 -5.10
N LYS A 49 1.93 11.94 -4.56
CA LYS A 49 1.62 10.51 -4.50
C LYS A 49 0.42 10.20 -3.61
N ILE A 50 0.20 10.95 -2.53
CA ILE A 50 -1.01 10.82 -1.70
C ILE A 50 -2.25 11.21 -2.51
N ILE A 51 -2.19 12.30 -3.28
CA ILE A 51 -3.30 12.75 -4.14
C ILE A 51 -3.59 11.73 -5.23
N GLU A 52 -2.55 11.25 -5.92
CA GLU A 52 -2.65 10.21 -6.96
C GLU A 52 -3.31 8.95 -6.39
N ALA A 53 -2.83 8.45 -5.24
CA ALA A 53 -3.38 7.26 -4.59
C ALA A 53 -4.84 7.47 -4.13
N ASN A 54 -5.24 8.67 -3.74
CA ASN A 54 -6.62 8.98 -3.37
C ASN A 54 -7.57 8.96 -4.58
N ASN A 55 -7.08 9.36 -5.75
CA ASN A 55 -7.88 9.45 -6.98
C ASN A 55 -7.85 8.17 -7.83
N ALA A 56 -6.88 7.29 -7.59
CA ALA A 56 -6.68 6.07 -8.36
C ALA A 56 -7.79 5.02 -8.17
N ARG A 57 -8.17 4.36 -9.27
CA ARG A 57 -9.01 3.15 -9.23
C ARG A 57 -8.24 1.96 -8.66
N ASP A 58 -7.03 1.73 -9.17
CA ASP A 58 -6.05 0.83 -8.55
C ASP A 58 -5.17 1.61 -7.57
N ARG A 59 -5.65 1.66 -6.33
CA ARG A 59 -4.96 2.35 -5.24
C ARG A 59 -3.71 1.60 -4.78
N ALA A 60 -3.61 0.28 -4.97
CA ALA A 60 -2.53 -0.50 -4.37
C ALA A 60 -1.17 -0.14 -4.96
N ALA A 61 -1.07 -0.02 -6.29
CA ALA A 61 0.16 0.37 -6.98
C ALA A 61 0.68 1.74 -6.50
N HIS A 62 -0.19 2.75 -6.48
CA HIS A 62 0.15 4.10 -6.05
C HIS A 62 0.60 4.18 -4.58
N LEU A 63 0.02 3.36 -3.69
CA LEU A 63 0.45 3.30 -2.28
C LEU A 63 1.80 2.61 -2.09
N LEU A 64 2.17 1.68 -2.97
CA LEU A 64 3.51 1.09 -2.98
C LEU A 64 4.54 2.11 -3.49
N GLU A 65 4.21 2.89 -4.52
CA GLU A 65 5.06 4.00 -4.97
C GLU A 65 5.23 5.07 -3.88
N LEU A 66 4.14 5.46 -3.21
CA LEU A 66 4.19 6.36 -2.06
C LEU A 66 5.13 5.82 -0.97
N ARG A 67 5.11 4.51 -0.71
CA ARG A 67 6.04 3.87 0.24
C ARG A 67 7.49 4.06 -0.19
N GLN A 68 7.80 3.82 -1.47
CA GLN A 68 9.15 4.00 -2.02
C GLN A 68 9.63 5.45 -1.86
N GLU A 69 8.76 6.44 -2.14
CA GLU A 69 9.10 7.85 -1.95
C GLU A 69 9.40 8.20 -0.49
N MET A 70 8.64 7.66 0.47
CA MET A 70 8.90 7.88 1.89
C MET A 70 10.20 7.21 2.37
N GLU A 71 10.55 6.02 1.86
CA GLU A 71 11.84 5.40 2.13
C GLU A 71 13.00 6.24 1.57
N SER A 72 12.87 6.67 0.32
CA SER A 72 13.87 7.52 -0.32
C SER A 72 14.03 8.87 0.40
N PHE A 73 12.93 9.45 0.88
CA PHE A 73 12.95 10.66 1.72
C PHE A 73 13.71 10.43 3.04
N LYS A 74 13.48 9.30 3.73
CA LYS A 74 14.18 8.96 4.98
C LYS A 74 15.69 8.86 4.78
N VAL A 75 16.12 8.18 3.71
CA VAL A 75 17.55 8.06 3.37
C VAL A 75 18.15 9.44 3.10
N LEU A 76 17.48 10.26 2.29
CA LEU A 76 17.95 11.62 1.99
C LEU A 76 18.00 12.51 3.24
N ALA A 77 16.99 12.45 4.11
CA ALA A 77 16.96 13.20 5.36
C ALA A 77 18.12 12.79 6.28
N ARG A 78 18.44 11.50 6.35
CA ARG A 78 19.60 11.01 7.09
C ARG A 78 20.91 11.52 6.48
N LEU A 79 21.05 11.45 5.15
CA LEU A 79 22.23 11.99 4.47
C LEU A 79 22.41 13.49 4.73
N CYS A 80 21.33 14.27 4.69
CA CYS A 80 21.35 15.69 5.05
C CYS A 80 21.80 15.91 6.50
N HIS A 81 21.44 15.01 7.42
CA HIS A 81 21.83 15.11 8.82
C HIS A 81 23.33 14.83 9.01
N GLU A 82 23.81 13.69 8.49
CA GLU A 82 25.21 13.29 8.58
C GLU A 82 26.14 14.30 7.87
N SER A 83 25.65 14.95 6.81
CA SER A 83 26.40 15.98 6.10
C SER A 83 26.45 17.33 6.82
N GLY A 84 25.76 17.50 7.97
CA GLY A 84 25.69 18.76 8.70
C GLY A 84 24.66 19.77 8.17
N GLY A 85 23.70 19.34 7.36
CA GLY A 85 22.61 20.18 6.87
C GLY A 85 21.61 20.54 7.98
N PHE A 86 21.23 19.56 8.81
CA PHE A 86 20.32 19.81 9.95
C PHE A 86 21.03 20.58 11.07
N ALA A 87 20.35 21.58 11.64
CA ALA A 87 20.89 22.38 12.73
C ALA A 87 21.15 21.60 14.04
N SER A 88 20.45 20.47 14.23
CA SER A 88 20.67 19.56 15.36
C SER A 88 20.11 18.17 15.08
N THR A 89 20.60 17.16 15.79
CA THR A 89 20.02 15.80 15.78
C THR A 89 18.54 15.80 16.15
N ARG A 90 18.13 16.66 17.09
CA ARG A 90 16.71 16.80 17.47
C ARG A 90 15.83 17.24 16.28
N SER A 91 16.33 18.15 15.45
CA SER A 91 15.61 18.59 14.24
C SER A 91 15.46 17.45 13.23
N TYR A 92 16.49 16.63 13.05
CA TYR A 92 16.43 15.45 12.20
C TYR A 92 15.45 14.39 12.75
N LEU A 93 15.52 14.08 14.05
CA LEU A 93 14.63 13.11 14.68
C LEU A 93 13.16 13.52 14.58
N HIS A 94 12.85 14.81 14.69
CA HIS A 94 11.49 15.30 14.47
C HIS A 94 11.00 14.99 13.04
N VAL A 95 11.83 15.24 12.02
CA VAL A 95 11.52 14.90 10.63
C VAL A 95 11.34 13.39 10.45
N ALA A 96 12.24 12.59 11.03
CA ALA A 96 12.22 11.13 10.95
C ALA A 96 10.97 10.51 11.60
N GLU A 97 10.51 11.07 12.72
CA GLU A 97 9.28 10.67 13.38
C GLU A 97 8.05 10.99 12.52
N ARG A 98 7.99 12.20 11.98
CA ARG A 98 6.87 12.66 11.14
C ARG A 98 6.70 11.78 9.89
N ILE A 99 7.79 11.50 9.17
CA ILE A 99 7.72 10.61 7.99
C ILE A 99 7.37 9.16 8.38
N THR A 100 7.78 8.69 9.56
CA THR A 100 7.41 7.36 10.07
C THR A 100 5.90 7.28 10.36
N ASN A 101 5.29 8.34 10.90
CA ASN A 101 3.85 8.39 11.13
C ASN A 101 3.07 8.39 9.83
N ILE A 102 3.50 9.15 8.82
CA ILE A 102 2.91 9.11 7.47
C ILE A 102 3.03 7.70 6.87
N ALA A 103 4.18 7.03 7.04
CA ALA A 103 4.38 5.66 6.56
C ALA A 103 3.44 4.64 7.23
N ARG A 104 3.16 4.79 8.53
CA ARG A 104 2.17 3.97 9.24
C ARG A 104 0.76 4.17 8.70
N GLN A 105 0.38 5.41 8.38
CA GLN A 105 -0.91 5.69 7.76
C GLN A 105 -1.04 5.06 6.36
N ASN A 106 0.02 5.14 5.54
CA ASN A 106 0.09 4.47 4.24
C ASN A 106 -0.06 2.94 4.37
N GLU A 107 0.61 2.32 5.34
CA GLU A 107 0.47 0.89 5.62
C GLU A 107 -1.00 0.53 5.96
N GLY A 108 -1.66 1.35 6.79
CA GLY A 108 -3.08 1.18 7.09
C GLY A 108 -3.97 1.22 5.84
N TRP A 109 -3.66 2.09 4.87
CA TRP A 109 -4.37 2.16 3.59
C TRP A 109 -4.09 0.94 2.70
N LEU A 110 -2.85 0.44 2.67
CA LEU A 110 -2.48 -0.76 1.90
C LEU A 110 -3.22 -1.99 2.39
N LYS A 111 -3.25 -2.23 3.72
CA LYS A 111 -3.99 -3.34 4.33
C LYS A 111 -5.48 -3.31 3.96
N LYS A 112 -6.11 -2.14 4.03
CA LYS A 112 -7.53 -1.96 3.64
C LYS A 112 -7.76 -2.23 2.15
N THR A 113 -6.83 -1.84 1.29
CA THR A 113 -6.92 -2.02 -0.17
C THR A 113 -6.75 -3.49 -0.56
N GLN A 114 -5.77 -4.19 0.02
CA GLN A 114 -5.55 -5.61 -0.23
C GLN A 114 -6.66 -6.51 0.34
N GLY A 115 -7.22 -6.15 1.51
CA GLY A 115 -8.37 -6.86 2.10
C GLY A 115 -9.62 -6.82 1.22
N LYS A 116 -9.89 -5.70 0.53
CA LYS A 116 -10.98 -5.59 -0.45
C LYS A 116 -10.76 -6.48 -1.68
N SER A 117 -9.53 -6.53 -2.19
CA SER A 117 -9.16 -7.39 -3.34
C SER A 117 -9.33 -8.89 -3.01
N ARG A 118 -8.89 -9.32 -1.81
CA ARG A 118 -9.06 -10.71 -1.34
C ARG A 118 -10.54 -11.11 -1.19
N ARG A 119 -11.39 -10.24 -0.64
CA ARG A 119 -12.84 -10.52 -0.52
C ARG A 119 -13.54 -10.67 -1.87
N ARG A 120 -13.15 -9.89 -2.89
CA ARG A 120 -13.69 -10.00 -4.25
C ARG A 120 -13.29 -11.29 -4.98
N ARG A 121 -12.22 -11.97 -4.54
CA ARG A 121 -11.67 -13.17 -5.20
C ARG A 121 -12.18 -14.50 -4.63
N LYS A 122 -13.06 -14.51 -3.62
CA LYS A 122 -13.63 -15.77 -3.12
C LYS A 122 -14.63 -16.30 -4.15
N PRO A 123 -14.41 -17.46 -4.79
CA PRO A 123 -15.39 -18.03 -5.70
C PRO A 123 -16.62 -18.45 -4.89
N GLU A 124 -17.80 -18.20 -5.44
CA GLU A 124 -19.06 -18.77 -4.95
C GLU A 124 -18.94 -20.29 -4.94
N GLN A 125 -18.80 -20.87 -3.75
CA GLN A 125 -19.03 -22.30 -3.55
C GLN A 125 -20.53 -22.50 -3.70
N GLY A 126 -20.92 -23.13 -4.82
CA GLY A 126 -22.30 -23.49 -5.11
C GLY A 126 -22.90 -24.33 -4.00
N ASP A 127 -24.07 -23.89 -3.52
CA ASP A 127 -24.93 -24.62 -2.61
C ASP A 127 -25.87 -25.53 -3.40
N GLY A 128 -25.92 -26.79 -2.99
CA GLY A 128 -27.16 -27.58 -2.97
C GLY A 128 -27.51 -28.40 -4.20
N THR A 129 -27.33 -29.73 -4.11
CA THR A 129 -28.49 -30.63 -4.05
C THR A 129 -28.07 -31.95 -3.39
N LYS A 130 -28.50 -32.12 -2.14
CA LYS A 130 -28.64 -33.43 -1.50
C LYS A 130 -29.77 -34.18 -2.22
N ARG A 131 -29.52 -35.39 -2.71
CA ARG A 131 -30.59 -36.39 -2.87
C ARG A 131 -30.25 -37.66 -2.11
N SER A 132 -31.28 -38.10 -1.41
CA SER A 132 -31.36 -39.07 -0.33
C SER A 132 -31.07 -40.51 -0.77
N ALA A 133 -30.73 -41.31 0.22
CA ALA A 133 -30.47 -42.74 0.20
C ALA A 133 -31.67 -43.61 -0.23
N ALA A 134 -31.36 -44.76 -0.85
CA ALA A 134 -32.03 -46.05 -0.63
C ALA A 134 -31.11 -47.18 -1.15
N GLN A 135 -30.98 -48.26 -0.36
CA GLN A 135 -30.15 -49.45 -0.61
C GLN A 135 -31.09 -50.70 -0.64
N PRO A 136 -30.60 -51.95 -0.79
CA PRO A 136 -30.67 -52.81 -1.99
C PRO A 136 -31.61 -54.04 -1.86
N SER A 137 -31.97 -54.73 -2.96
CA SER A 137 -32.37 -56.15 -2.93
C SER A 137 -32.48 -56.83 -4.30
N GLN A 138 -32.16 -58.12 -4.29
CA GLN A 138 -32.02 -59.07 -5.40
C GLN A 138 -33.37 -59.46 -6.05
N LEU A 139 -33.33 -59.83 -7.34
CA LEU A 139 -34.13 -60.93 -7.90
C LEU A 139 -33.55 -61.36 -9.26
N GLY A 140 -33.08 -62.60 -9.32
CA GLY A 140 -32.67 -63.27 -10.55
C GLY A 140 -33.85 -63.87 -11.30
N LEU A 141 -33.64 -64.13 -12.59
CA LEU A 141 -34.33 -65.01 -13.55
C LEU A 141 -33.79 -64.53 -14.92
N GLY A 142 -33.13 -65.28 -15.80
CA GLY A 142 -33.11 -66.71 -16.07
C GLY A 142 -33.09 -66.86 -17.61
N LEU A 143 -32.44 -67.91 -18.10
CA LEU A 143 -32.43 -68.45 -19.47
C LEU A 143 -31.43 -67.89 -20.51
N ALA A 144 -30.38 -68.70 -20.71
CA ALA A 144 -29.66 -68.98 -21.96
C ALA A 144 -30.59 -69.74 -22.97
N PRO A 145 -30.16 -70.37 -24.11
CA PRO A 145 -28.79 -70.55 -24.64
C PRO A 145 -28.63 -70.60 -26.20
N GLN A 146 -27.36 -70.81 -26.65
CA GLN A 146 -26.88 -71.41 -27.92
C GLN A 146 -26.98 -70.56 -29.21
N SER A 147 -25.98 -70.50 -30.11
CA SER A 147 -25.34 -71.63 -30.79
C SER A 147 -24.15 -71.15 -31.66
N HIS A 148 -23.54 -72.12 -32.32
CA HIS A 148 -22.17 -72.26 -32.84
C HIS A 148 -21.92 -71.68 -34.25
N LYS A 149 -20.72 -71.11 -34.46
CA LYS A 149 -19.81 -71.29 -35.64
C LYS A 149 -20.26 -70.81 -37.04
N PRO A 150 -19.36 -70.80 -38.06
CA PRO A 150 -17.94 -71.23 -38.12
C PRO A 150 -16.89 -70.13 -37.91
#